data_AF-A0A8E2VIL7-F1
#
_entry.id   AF-A0A8E2VIL7-F1
#
_cell.length_a   1.000
_cell.length_b   1.000
_cell.length_c   1.000
_cell.angle_alpha   90.00
_cell.angle_beta   90.00
_cell.angle_gamma   90.00
#
_symmetry.space_group_name_H-M   'P 1'
#
loop_
_entity.id
_entity.type
_entity.pdbx_description
1 polymer ?
#
loop_
_entity_poly.entity_id
_entity_poly.type
_entity_poly.pdbx_seq_one_letter_code
_entity_poly.pdbx_strand_id
1 'polypeptide(L)' 'MSPRRCTVEHPFGTLKARMGHTHFLTRRLKNVRSEMALNVLAYNIKRVVALIGIRGLMRAIPA' A
#
# COMPACT_ATOMS: atom_id res chain seq x y z
N MET A 1 -15.33 18.98 -4.90
CA MET A 1 -14.36 17.87 -4.99
C MET A 1 -15.06 16.59 -4.55
N SER A 2 -14.97 15.48 -5.31
CA SER A 2 -15.68 14.25 -4.93
C SER A 2 -15.03 13.62 -3.69
N PRO A 3 -15.80 13.18 -2.66
CA PRO A 3 -15.26 12.57 -1.45
C PRO A 3 -14.28 11.42 -1.73
N ARG A 4 -14.58 10.61 -2.76
CA ARG A 4 -13.71 9.50 -3.20
C ARG A 4 -12.32 9.96 -3.61
N ARG A 5 -12.21 11.14 -4.24
CA ARG A 5 -10.94 11.70 -4.67
C ARG A 5 -10.10 12.12 -3.46
N CYS A 6 -10.71 12.77 -2.47
CA CYS A 6 -10.01 13.19 -1.25
C CYS A 6 -9.53 11.98 -0.41
N THR A 7 -10.33 10.91 -0.34
CA THR A 7 -9.98 9.72 0.45
C THR A 7 -8.76 8.98 -0.11
N VAL A 8 -8.54 9.01 -1.43
CA VAL A 8 -7.37 8.33 -2.03
C VAL A 8 -6.09 9.13 -1.92
N GLU A 9 -6.15 10.46 -1.76
CA GLU A 9 -4.94 11.29 -1.61
C GLU A 9 -4.09 10.86 -0.41
N HIS A 10 -4.73 10.54 0.71
CA HIS A 10 -4.03 10.12 1.93
C HIS A 10 -3.20 8.82 1.78
N PRO A 11 -3.75 7.69 1.28
CA PRO A 11 -2.97 6.48 1.03
C PRO A 11 -1.88 6.70 -0.02
N PHE A 12 -2.14 7.46 -1.09
CA PHE A 12 -1.14 7.78 -2.10
C PHE A 12 0.02 8.61 -1.52
N GLY A 13 -0.28 9.64 -0.71
CA GLY A 13 0.73 10.44 -0.02
C GLY A 13 1.57 9.60 0.95
N THR A 14 0.92 8.70 1.69
CA THR A 14 1.61 7.80 2.64
C THR A 14 2.56 6.83 1.92
N LEU A 15 2.12 6.24 0.80
CA LEU A 15 2.93 5.37 -0.03
C LEU A 15 4.15 6.12 -0.57
N LYS A 16 3.94 7.31 -1.11
CA LYS A 16 5.02 8.15 -1.65
C LYS A 16 6.03 8.56 -0.59
N ALA A 17 5.57 8.96 0.59
CA ALA A 17 6.44 9.30 1.71
C ALA A 17 7.27 8.09 2.19
N ARG A 18 6.69 6.89 2.21
CA ARG A 18 7.38 5.65 2.60
C ARG A 18 8.36 5.12 1.56
N MET A 19 8.08 5.32 0.28
CA MET A 19 9.05 5.01 -0.79
C MET A 19 10.30 5.91 -0.73
N GLY A 20 10.23 7.00 0.03
CA GLY A 20 11.32 7.95 0.19
C GLY A 20 11.42 8.93 -0.98
N HIS A 21 12.50 9.70 -1.00
CA HIS A 21 12.81 10.65 -2.07
C HIS A 21 13.51 10.00 -3.27
N THR A 22 13.86 8.71 -3.18
CA THR A 22 14.58 7.99 -4.23
C THR A 22 13.65 7.45 -5.31
N HIS A 23 14.21 7.29 -6.51
CA HIS A 23 13.55 6.61 -7.62
C HIS A 23 13.31 5.13 -7.29
N PHE A 24 12.39 4.49 -8.03
CA PHE A 24 12.24 3.04 -8.02
C PHE A 24 13.60 2.35 -8.16
N LEU A 25 13.79 1.28 -7.39
CA LEU A 25 15.04 0.51 -7.37
C LEU A 25 15.24 -0.23 -8.69
N THR A 26 14.14 -0.61 -9.34
CA THR A 26 14.16 -1.38 -10.58
C THR A 26 14.06 -0.51 -11.83
N ARG A 27 14.63 -1.03 -12.93
CA ARG A 27 14.52 -0.43 -14.27
C ARG A 27 13.53 -1.19 -15.14
N ARG A 28 12.97 -0.51 -16.15
CA ARG A 28 11.92 -0.99 -17.08
C ARG A 28 10.53 -1.09 -16.43
N LEU A 29 9.49 -0.77 -17.21
CA LEU A 29 8.11 -0.67 -16.72
C LEU A 29 7.58 -1.95 -16.07
N LYS A 30 7.94 -3.13 -16.60
CA LYS A 30 7.52 -4.42 -16.03
C LYS A 30 7.96 -4.55 -14.56
N ASN A 31 9.22 -4.22 -14.27
CA ASN A 31 9.78 -4.38 -12.94
C ASN A 31 9.28 -3.30 -11.98
N VAL A 32 9.19 -2.05 -12.46
CA VAL A 32 8.63 -0.93 -11.69
C VAL A 32 7.18 -1.19 -11.29
N ARG A 33 6.38 -1.81 -12.17
CA ARG A 33 5.00 -2.22 -11.85
C ARG A 33 4.97 -3.24 -10.71
N SER A 34 5.86 -4.23 -10.73
CA SER A 34 5.98 -5.20 -9.63
C SER A 34 6.40 -4.52 -8.33
N GLU A 35 7.36 -3.60 -8.37
CA GLU A 35 7.81 -2.83 -7.21
C GLU A 35 6.68 -1.98 -6.61
N MET A 36 5.92 -1.27 -7.46
CA MET A 36 4.73 -0.53 -7.02
C MET A 36 3.67 -1.45 -6.42
N ALA A 37 3.42 -2.62 -7.03
CA ALA A 37 2.45 -3.59 -6.51
C ALA A 37 2.84 -4.09 -5.11
N LEU A 38 4.13 -4.37 -4.87
CA LEU A 38 4.63 -4.78 -3.56
C LEU A 38 4.49 -3.66 -2.51
N ASN A 39 4.78 -2.41 -2.88
CA ASN A 39 4.59 -1.26 -1.99
C ASN A 39 3.11 -1.10 -1.57
N VAL A 40 2.18 -1.20 -2.53
CA VAL A 40 0.73 -1.15 -2.26
C VAL A 40 0.30 -2.32 -1.38
N LEU A 41 0.77 -3.53 -1.65
CA LEU A 41 0.47 -4.71 -0.83
C LEU A 41 0.95 -4.52 0.62
N ALA A 42 2.18 -4.06 0.82
CA ALA A 42 2.72 -3.80 2.14
C ALA A 42 1.93 -2.71 2.90
N TYR A 43 1.49 -1.65 2.21
CA TYR A 43 0.60 -0.65 2.79
C TYR A 43 -0.74 -1.25 3.21
N ASN A 44 -1.37 -2.03 2.34
CA ASN A 44 -2.66 -2.66 2.63
C ASN A 44 -2.59 -3.60 3.83
N ILE A 45 -1.55 -4.45 3.91
CA ILE A 45 -1.34 -5.34 5.07
C ILE A 45 -1.18 -4.52 6.35
N LYS A 46 -0.31 -3.49 6.34
CA LYS A 46 -0.13 -2.61 7.51
C LYS A 46 -1.42 -1.91 7.91
N ARG A 47 -2.22 -1.46 6.94
CA ARG A 47 -3.51 -0.80 7.18
C ARG A 47 -4.52 -1.75 7.80
N VAL A 48 -4.65 -2.97 7.26
CA VAL A 48 -5.57 -3.98 7.79
C VAL A 48 -5.16 -4.37 9.20
N VAL A 49 -3.86 -4.61 9.46
CA VAL A 49 -3.36 -4.87 10.81
C VAL A 49 -3.69 -3.72 11.77
N ALA A 50 -3.59 -2.47 11.35
CA ALA A 50 -3.96 -1.32 12.19
C ALA A 50 -5.48 -1.23 12.46
N LEU A 51 -6.33 -1.71 11.54
CA LEU A 51 -7.79 -1.64 11.68
C LEU A 51 -8.38 -2.78 12.51
N ILE A 52 -7.91 -4.03 12.31
CA ILE A 52 -8.51 -5.23 12.92
C ILE A 52 -7.54 -6.04 13.78
N GLY A 53 -6.27 -5.65 13.83
CA GLY A 53 -5.22 -6.39 14.52
C GLY A 53 -4.80 -7.68 13.80
N ILE A 54 -3.62 -8.21 14.18
CA ILE A 54 -3.06 -9.44 13.59
C ILE A 54 -3.98 -10.64 13.85
N ARG A 55 -4.53 -10.75 15.06
CA ARG A 55 -5.45 -11.86 15.42
C ARG A 55 -6.75 -11.82 14.62
N GLY A 56 -7.30 -10.63 14.38
CA GLY A 56 -8.48 -10.43 13.54
C GLY A 56 -8.21 -10.81 12.09
N LEU A 57 -7.04 -10.41 11.56
CA LEU A 57 -6.61 -10.76 10.22
C LEU A 57 -6.46 -12.28 10.03
N MET A 58 -5.76 -12.96 10.95
CA MET A 58 -5.57 -14.41 10.87
C MET A 58 -6.89 -15.20 10.91
N ARG A 59 -7.90 -14.70 11.64
CA ARG A 59 -9.23 -15.31 11.66
C ARG A 59 -10.01 -15.08 10.35
N ALA A 60 -9.75 -13.97 9.67
CA ALA A 60 -10.43 -13.61 8.43
C ALA A 60 -9.85 -14.31 7.19
N ILE A 61 -8.65 -14.87 7.28
CA ILE A 61 -8.05 -15.66 6.19
C ILE A 61 -8.63 -17.08 6.27
N PRO A 62 -9.42 -17.52 5.27
CA PRO A 62 -9.89 -18.90 5.20
C PRO A 62 -8.70 -19.86 4.97
N ALA A 63 -8.84 -21.08 5.48
CA ALA A 63 -7.87 -22.16 5.29
C ALA A 63 -7.80 -22.63 3.84
#